data_AF-A0A434ES81-F1
#
_entry.id   AF-A0A434ES81-F1
#
_cell.length_a   1.000
_cell.length_b   1.000
_cell.length_c   1.000
_cell.angle_alpha   90.00
_cell.angle_beta   90.00
_cell.angle_gamma   90.00
#
_symmetry.space_group_name_H-M   'P 1'
#
loop_
_entity.id
_entity.type
_entity.pdbx_description
1 polymer ?
#
loop_
_entity_poly.entity_id
_entity_poly.type
_entity_poly.pdbx_seq_one_letter_code
_entity_poly.pdbx_strand_id
1 'polypeptide(L)'
;MRWLSKERWRPRLATVVIAILIVVMALPLVGLFFFRLYENQLIRQTEGELIAQGAVVAALYAQEVRAAGIPQDRLGSPISADPARDNNYPYDPIEPRLDLASDDVMPMRPAALPATPDPAFAAIGARLDGILD
;
A
#
# COMPACT_ATOMS: atom_id res chain seq x y z
N MET A 1 62.88 6.52 -7.34
CA MET A 1 61.91 5.87 -6.43
C MET A 1 61.68 6.73 -5.20
N ARG A 2 60.58 7.48 -5.15
CA ARG A 2 60.18 8.26 -3.96
C ARG A 2 59.32 7.33 -3.09
N TRP A 3 59.90 6.82 -2.02
CA TRP A 3 59.18 6.06 -1.02
C TRP A 3 58.14 6.98 -0.38
N LEU A 4 56.85 6.72 -0.61
CA LEU A 4 55.81 7.36 0.18
C LEU A 4 55.99 6.89 1.62
N SER A 5 56.47 7.79 2.47
CA SER A 5 56.44 7.63 3.91
C SER A 5 54.99 7.39 4.32
N LYS A 6 54.65 6.15 4.64
CA LYS A 6 53.35 5.78 5.19
C LYS A 6 53.31 6.34 6.62
N GLU A 7 52.86 7.59 6.76
CA GLU A 7 52.64 8.23 8.05
C GLU A 7 51.75 7.32 8.91
N ARG A 8 52.30 6.84 10.03
CA ARG A 8 51.54 6.05 11.00
C ARG A 8 50.62 7.00 11.74
N TRP A 9 49.34 6.95 11.40
CA TRP A 9 48.29 7.66 12.12
C TRP A 9 48.30 7.23 13.60
N ARG A 10 48.43 8.21 14.51
CA ARG A 10 48.39 7.99 15.97
C ARG A 10 47.27 8.87 16.57
N PRO A 11 46.00 8.43 16.48
CA PRO A 11 44.89 9.20 17.03
C PRO A 11 45.07 9.40 18.53
N ARG A 12 44.78 10.61 19.02
CA ARG A 12 44.77 10.91 20.46
C ARG A 12 43.62 10.13 21.12
N LEU A 13 43.80 9.66 22.36
CA LEU A 13 42.78 8.92 23.12
C LEU A 13 41.41 9.62 23.12
N ALA A 14 41.40 10.94 23.32
CA ALA A 14 40.17 11.74 23.29
C ALA A 14 39.41 11.62 21.95
N THR A 15 40.11 11.51 20.82
CA THR A 15 39.51 11.33 19.49
C THR A 15 38.75 10.00 19.40
N VAL A 16 39.36 8.93 19.96
CA VAL A 16 38.75 7.59 19.97
C VAL A 16 37.50 7.59 20.84
N VAL A 17 37.58 8.20 22.03
CA VAL A 17 36.44 8.32 22.95
C VAL A 17 35.30 9.12 22.31
N ILE A 18 35.59 10.28 21.72
CA ILE A 18 34.58 11.10 21.04
C ILE A 18 33.95 10.34 19.87
N ALA A 19 34.76 9.64 19.05
CA ALA A 19 34.25 8.86 17.94
C ALA A 19 33.28 7.76 18.42
N ILE A 20 33.63 7.04 19.49
CA ILE A 20 32.75 6.03 20.09
C ILE A 20 31.46 6.67 20.62
N LEU A 21 31.54 7.79 21.32
CA LEU A 21 30.36 8.50 21.83
C LEU A 21 29.43 8.96 20.70
N ILE A 22 29.98 9.48 19.60
CA ILE A 22 29.20 9.84 18.42
C ILE A 22 28.51 8.61 17.81
N VAL A 23 29.24 7.48 17.68
CA VAL A 23 28.65 6.22 17.19
C VAL A 23 27.49 5.79 18.10
N VAL A 24 27.71 5.74 19.41
CA VAL A 24 26.68 5.38 20.40
C VAL A 24 25.48 6.32 20.33
N MET A 25 25.70 7.61 20.14
CA MET A 25 24.64 8.61 19.99
C MET A 25 23.90 8.48 18.65
N ALA A 26 24.57 8.01 17.59
CA ALA A 26 23.96 7.80 16.28
C ALA A 26 23.14 6.49 16.18
N LEU A 27 23.44 5.48 17.01
CA LEU A 27 22.71 4.21 17.07
C LEU A 27 21.17 4.39 17.08
N PRO A 28 20.55 5.22 17.95
CA PRO A 28 19.10 5.37 17.96
C PRO A 28 18.54 5.97 16.66
N LEU A 29 19.25 6.89 16.01
CA LEU A 29 18.81 7.48 14.73
C LEU A 29 18.83 6.46 13.60
N VAL A 30 19.91 5.66 13.54
CA VAL A 30 20.04 4.57 12.56
C VAL A 30 18.99 3.50 12.81
N GLY A 31 18.71 3.15 14.07
CA GLY A 31 17.66 2.21 14.44
C GLY A 31 16.28 2.67 13.97
N LEU A 32 15.91 3.94 14.20
CA LEU A 32 14.67 4.51 13.70
C LEU A 32 14.57 4.48 12.17
N PHE A 33 15.67 4.73 11.46
CA PHE A 33 15.70 4.68 10.01
C PHE A 33 15.43 3.26 9.47
N PHE A 34 16.09 2.23 10.00
CA PHE A 34 15.85 0.85 9.59
C PHE A 34 14.45 0.35 9.97
N PHE A 35 13.93 0.78 11.11
CA PHE A 35 12.57 0.47 11.53
C PHE A 35 11.55 1.00 10.53
N ARG A 36 11.68 2.27 10.12
CA ARG A 36 10.82 2.87 9.08
C ARG A 36 10.90 2.14 7.74
N LEU A 37 12.10 1.72 7.33
CA LEU A 37 12.27 0.97 6.09
C LEU A 37 11.53 -0.38 6.15
N TYR A 38 11.63 -1.08 7.27
CA TYR A 38 10.98 -2.38 7.47
C TYR A 38 9.46 -2.24 7.54
N GLU A 39 8.95 -1.29 8.34
CA GLU A 39 7.52 -1.03 8.45
C GLU A 39 6.92 -0.71 7.08
N ASN A 40 7.53 0.21 6.33
CA ASN A 40 7.02 0.63 5.03
C ASN A 40 7.00 -0.53 4.01
N GLN A 41 7.89 -1.50 4.12
CA GLN A 41 7.87 -2.69 3.25
C GLN A 41 6.74 -3.65 3.62
N LEU A 42 6.57 -3.96 4.90
CA LEU A 42 5.51 -4.86 5.36
C LEU A 42 4.12 -4.26 5.05
N ILE A 43 3.97 -2.95 5.24
CA ILE A 43 2.73 -2.22 4.95
C ILE A 43 2.41 -2.30 3.46
N ARG A 44 3.37 -1.97 2.58
CA ARG A 44 3.18 -2.03 1.13
C ARG A 44 2.86 -3.45 0.65
N GLN A 45 3.39 -4.46 1.30
CA GLN A 45 3.03 -5.85 1.01
C GLN A 45 1.57 -6.14 1.37
N THR A 46 1.11 -5.75 2.56
CA THR A 46 -0.29 -5.93 2.95
C THR A 46 -1.25 -5.12 2.07
N GLU A 47 -0.87 -3.90 1.69
CA GLU A 47 -1.62 -3.08 0.75
C GLU A 47 -1.72 -3.75 -0.62
N GLY A 48 -0.61 -4.29 -1.14
CA GLY A 48 -0.60 -5.05 -2.39
C GLY A 48 -1.51 -6.27 -2.37
N GLU A 49 -1.52 -7.00 -1.26
CA GLU A 49 -2.41 -8.16 -1.07
C GLU A 49 -3.88 -7.72 -1.02
N LEU A 50 -4.21 -6.65 -0.27
CA LEU A 50 -5.58 -6.11 -0.22
C LEU A 50 -6.05 -5.57 -1.58
N ILE A 51 -5.16 -4.93 -2.34
CA ILE A 51 -5.44 -4.50 -3.72
C ILE A 51 -5.74 -5.71 -4.60
N ALA A 52 -4.92 -6.77 -4.51
CA ALA A 52 -5.12 -7.98 -5.30
C ALA A 52 -6.45 -8.67 -4.97
N GLN A 53 -6.76 -8.85 -3.68
CA GLN A 53 -8.02 -9.43 -3.22
C GLN A 53 -9.21 -8.57 -3.63
N GLY A 54 -9.13 -7.24 -3.45
CA GLY A 54 -10.15 -6.30 -3.87
C GLY A 54 -10.40 -6.33 -5.38
N ALA A 55 -9.34 -6.47 -6.18
CA ALA A 55 -9.45 -6.59 -7.63
C ALA A 55 -10.17 -7.88 -8.06
N VAL A 56 -9.90 -9.00 -7.39
CA VAL A 56 -10.63 -10.26 -7.63
C VAL A 56 -12.11 -10.12 -7.30
N VAL A 57 -12.45 -9.57 -6.13
CA VAL A 57 -13.85 -9.35 -5.73
C VAL A 57 -14.56 -8.42 -6.71
N ALA A 58 -13.93 -7.33 -7.11
CA ALA A 58 -14.48 -6.38 -8.08
C ALA A 58 -14.71 -7.02 -9.45
N ALA A 59 -13.77 -7.83 -9.94
CA ALA A 59 -13.88 -8.52 -11.22
C ALA A 59 -15.03 -9.54 -11.23
N LEU A 60 -15.15 -10.34 -10.16
CA LEU A 60 -16.24 -11.31 -10.01
C LEU A 60 -17.60 -10.61 -9.89
N TYR A 61 -17.69 -9.55 -9.09
CA TYR A 61 -18.91 -8.75 -9.01
C TYR A 61 -19.31 -8.17 -10.37
N ALA A 62 -18.37 -7.60 -11.12
CA ALA A 62 -18.62 -7.07 -12.45
C ALA A 62 -19.03 -8.17 -13.46
N GLN A 63 -18.54 -9.39 -13.30
CA GLN A 63 -18.98 -10.54 -14.09
C GLN A 63 -20.43 -10.93 -13.76
N GLU A 64 -20.78 -11.07 -12.48
CA GLU A 64 -22.14 -11.42 -12.04
C GLU A 64 -23.18 -10.37 -12.46
N VAL A 65 -22.86 -9.08 -12.34
CA VAL A 65 -23.72 -7.97 -12.79
C VAL A 65 -23.99 -8.05 -14.30
N ARG A 66 -22.95 -8.33 -15.10
CA ARG A 66 -23.09 -8.51 -16.56
C ARG A 66 -23.91 -9.75 -16.90
N ALA A 67 -23.66 -10.87 -16.22
CA ALA A 67 -24.39 -12.12 -16.42
C ALA A 67 -25.86 -12.02 -16.05
N ALA A 68 -26.19 -11.22 -15.03
CA ALA A 68 -27.57 -10.93 -14.61
C ALA A 68 -28.31 -9.98 -15.58
N GLY A 69 -27.62 -9.38 -16.55
CA GLY A 69 -28.22 -8.48 -17.53
C GLY A 69 -28.80 -7.20 -16.92
N ILE A 70 -28.20 -6.69 -15.83
CA ILE A 70 -28.69 -5.48 -15.17
C ILE A 70 -28.57 -4.27 -16.12
N PRO A 71 -29.65 -3.52 -16.35
CA PRO A 71 -29.64 -2.33 -17.21
C PRO A 71 -28.68 -1.24 -16.68
N GLN A 72 -27.98 -0.54 -17.57
CA GLN A 72 -26.98 0.47 -17.20
C GLN A 72 -27.56 1.64 -16.40
N ASP A 73 -28.81 2.03 -16.65
CA ASP A 73 -29.53 3.06 -15.90
C ASP A 73 -29.73 2.68 -14.42
N ARG A 74 -29.69 1.39 -14.09
CA ARG A 74 -29.75 0.89 -12.71
C ARG A 74 -28.39 0.82 -12.00
N LEU A 75 -27.29 1.02 -12.73
CA LEU A 75 -25.92 1.00 -12.17
C LEU A 75 -25.48 2.36 -11.62
N GLY A 76 -26.33 3.39 -11.72
CA GLY A 76 -26.05 4.73 -11.26
C GLY A 76 -25.36 5.60 -12.31
N SER A 77 -24.76 6.69 -11.87
CA SER A 77 -24.11 7.64 -12.77
C SER A 77 -22.79 7.07 -13.30
N PRO A 78 -22.51 7.17 -14.61
CA PRO A 78 -21.25 6.72 -15.17
C PRO A 78 -20.10 7.55 -14.60
N ILE A 79 -19.04 6.88 -14.17
CA ILE A 79 -17.80 7.54 -13.75
C ILE A 79 -17.02 7.88 -15.03
N SER A 80 -16.62 9.15 -15.18
CA SER A 80 -15.77 9.55 -16.30
C SER A 80 -14.45 8.77 -16.28
N ALA A 81 -13.99 8.38 -17.47
CA ALA A 81 -12.69 7.77 -17.58
C ALA A 81 -11.61 8.79 -17.17
N ASP A 82 -10.69 8.40 -16.29
CA ASP A 82 -9.54 9.25 -15.93
C ASP A 82 -8.71 9.51 -17.21
N PRO A 83 -8.53 10.78 -17.62
CA PRO A 83 -7.80 11.12 -18.84
C PRO A 83 -6.32 10.76 -18.79
N ALA A 84 -5.76 10.52 -17.60
CA ALA A 84 -4.39 10.01 -17.44
C ALA A 84 -4.27 8.50 -17.75
N ARG A 85 -5.39 7.80 -17.99
CA ARG A 85 -5.39 6.39 -18.37
C ARG A 85 -4.78 6.20 -19.76
N ASP A 86 -3.82 5.28 -19.83
CA ASP A 86 -3.40 4.74 -21.10
C ASP A 86 -4.49 3.80 -21.64
N ASN A 87 -5.32 4.31 -22.55
CA ASN A 87 -6.37 3.52 -23.22
C ASN A 87 -5.82 2.33 -24.03
N ASN A 88 -4.50 2.25 -24.21
CA ASN A 88 -3.83 1.19 -24.96
C ASN A 88 -3.35 0.04 -24.04
N TYR A 89 -3.44 0.20 -22.72
CA TYR A 89 -3.10 -0.84 -21.76
C TYR A 89 -4.38 -1.52 -21.23
N PRO A 90 -4.50 -2.86 -21.30
CA PRO A 90 -5.75 -3.55 -20.96
C PRO A 90 -6.03 -3.64 -19.44
N TYR A 91 -5.11 -3.16 -18.60
CA TYR A 91 -5.19 -3.24 -17.14
C TYR A 91 -5.07 -1.85 -16.52
N ASP A 92 -5.70 -1.63 -15.37
CA ASP A 92 -5.56 -0.41 -14.56
C ASP A 92 -4.96 -0.78 -13.18
N PRO A 93 -3.63 -1.00 -13.10
CA PRO A 93 -3.00 -1.46 -11.87
C PRO A 93 -2.97 -0.36 -10.81
N ILE A 94 -3.42 -0.70 -9.60
CA ILE A 94 -3.30 0.15 -8.43
C ILE A 94 -1.98 -0.21 -7.72
N GLU A 95 -1.04 0.74 -7.68
CA GLU A 95 0.25 0.54 -7.01
C GLU A 95 0.15 0.74 -5.49
N PRO A 96 0.77 -0.12 -4.68
CA PRO A 96 0.90 0.11 -3.24
C PRO A 96 1.74 1.34 -2.93
N ARG A 97 1.15 2.33 -2.26
CA ARG A 97 1.78 3.63 -2.03
C ARG A 97 1.74 4.10 -0.57
N LEU A 98 0.97 3.45 0.30
CA LEU A 98 0.75 3.86 1.68
C LEU A 98 2.05 3.91 2.49
N ASP A 99 2.24 5.02 3.20
CA ASP A 99 3.34 5.26 4.14
C ASP A 99 2.80 5.85 5.44
N LEU A 100 2.76 5.06 6.52
CA LEU A 100 2.19 5.49 7.81
C LEU A 100 2.96 6.62 8.49
N ALA A 101 4.18 6.93 8.04
CA ALA A 101 4.98 8.02 8.60
C ALA A 101 4.63 9.39 7.99
N SER A 102 4.05 9.42 6.79
CA SER A 102 3.73 10.66 6.08
C SER A 102 2.25 10.82 5.77
N ASP A 103 1.53 9.73 5.60
CA ASP A 103 0.16 9.74 5.12
C ASP A 103 -0.82 9.89 6.27
N ASP A 104 -1.90 10.64 6.04
CA ASP A 104 -2.99 10.78 7.00
C ASP A 104 -3.90 9.54 6.94
N VAL A 105 -3.92 8.77 8.03
CA VAL A 105 -4.72 7.54 8.11
C VAL A 105 -6.17 7.89 8.39
N MET A 106 -7.01 7.73 7.39
CA MET A 106 -8.46 7.98 7.51
C MET A 106 -9.10 7.04 8.55
N PRO A 107 -10.16 7.49 9.25
CA PRO A 107 -10.89 6.64 10.17
C PRO A 107 -11.53 5.46 9.44
N MET A 108 -11.76 4.38 10.17
CA MET A 108 -12.45 3.20 9.66
C MET A 108 -13.82 3.58 9.08
N ARG A 109 -14.18 2.95 7.95
CA ARG A 109 -15.50 3.10 7.34
C ARG A 109 -16.59 2.84 8.41
N PRO A 110 -17.57 3.75 8.59
CA PRO A 110 -18.65 3.52 9.54
C PRO A 110 -19.46 2.28 9.20
N ALA A 111 -20.10 1.68 10.21
CA ALA A 111 -20.95 0.51 10.02
C ALA A 111 -22.04 0.77 8.97
N ALA A 112 -22.35 -0.26 8.19
CA ALA A 112 -23.40 -0.19 7.19
C ALA A 112 -24.76 0.13 7.85
N LEU A 113 -25.54 1.00 7.21
CA LEU A 113 -26.90 1.29 7.62
C LEU A 113 -27.86 0.24 7.02
N PRO A 114 -28.94 -0.13 7.73
CA PRO A 114 -29.96 -1.00 7.17
C PRO A 114 -30.56 -0.40 5.90
N ALA A 115 -30.66 -1.19 4.84
CA ALA A 115 -31.29 -0.79 3.58
C ALA A 115 -32.15 -1.93 3.05
N THR A 116 -33.17 -1.61 2.26
CA THR A 116 -33.94 -2.62 1.51
C THR A 116 -33.17 -2.97 0.25
N PRO A 117 -32.64 -4.21 0.11
CA PRO A 117 -31.86 -4.58 -1.05
C PRO A 117 -32.75 -4.76 -2.28
N ASP A 118 -32.29 -4.30 -3.44
CA ASP A 118 -32.94 -4.63 -4.71
C ASP A 118 -32.76 -6.14 -4.99
N PRO A 119 -33.82 -6.86 -5.40
CA PRO A 119 -33.79 -8.32 -5.56
C PRO A 119 -32.71 -8.83 -6.50
N ALA A 120 -32.38 -8.10 -7.56
CA ALA A 120 -31.35 -8.50 -8.52
C ALA A 120 -29.96 -8.46 -7.88
N PHE A 121 -29.67 -7.42 -7.10
CA PHE A 121 -28.40 -7.29 -6.39
C PHE A 121 -28.31 -8.22 -5.17
N ALA A 122 -29.43 -8.49 -4.50
CA ALA A 122 -29.49 -9.48 -3.43
C ALA A 122 -29.12 -10.89 -3.94
N ALA A 123 -29.61 -11.27 -5.13
CA ALA A 123 -29.27 -12.55 -5.76
C ALA A 123 -27.78 -12.66 -6.13
N ILE A 124 -27.17 -11.55 -6.56
CA ILE A 124 -25.71 -11.49 -6.80
C ILE A 124 -24.96 -11.64 -5.48
N GLY A 125 -25.37 -10.92 -4.43
CA GLY A 125 -24.77 -11.03 -3.09
C GLY A 125 -24.79 -12.46 -2.55
N ALA A 126 -25.92 -13.17 -2.67
CA ALA A 126 -26.05 -14.56 -2.26
C ALA A 126 -25.11 -15.54 -3.00
N ARG A 127 -24.69 -15.22 -4.24
CA ARG A 127 -23.70 -16.02 -4.98
C ARG A 127 -22.27 -15.74 -4.54
N LEU A 128 -22.00 -14.50 -4.14
CA LEU A 128 -20.68 -14.06 -3.69
C LEU A 128 -20.41 -14.36 -2.21
N ASP A 129 -21.45 -14.69 -1.44
CA ASP A 129 -21.38 -14.95 0.01
C ASP A 129 -20.23 -15.91 0.38
N GLY A 130 -20.12 -17.05 -0.31
CA GLY A 130 -19.07 -18.04 -0.06
C GLY A 130 -17.64 -17.61 -0.44
N ILE A 131 -17.45 -16.42 -1.02
CA ILE A 131 -16.14 -15.81 -1.32
C ILE A 131 -15.78 -14.74 -0.27
N LEU A 132 -16.78 -14.22 0.44
CA LEU A 132 -16.64 -13.11 1.38
C LEU A 132 -16.55 -13.55 2.85
N ASP A 133 -16.83 -14.82 3.14
CA ASP A 133 -16.63 -15.50 4.44
C ASP A 133 -15.20 -16.04 4.61
#